data_AF-A0A841IWI8-F1
#
_entry.id   AF-A0A841IWI8-F1
#
_cell.length_a   1.000
_cell.length_b   1.000
_cell.length_c   1.000
_cell.angle_alpha   90.00
_cell.angle_beta   90.00
_cell.angle_gamma   90.00
#
_symmetry.space_group_name_H-M   'P 1'
#
loop_
_entity.id
_entity.type
_entity.pdbx_description
1 polymer ?
#
loop_
_entity_poly.entity_id
_entity_poly.type
_entity_poly.pdbx_seq_one_letter_code
_entity_poly.pdbx_strand_id
1 'polypeptide(L)'
;MTDRDLLHDLCSDRVPSAEAYERLLDAYGEELYRRCVLSLCDRDAAHVVLRDTLIAARAHIRRLPDADRMGEWLHAVAESECLRRRARDHRLAREWALPVNIALVRARVLKGMAAPELDGYRAHVAARADNFGRDGFPAPPSEPGGRNLPCALVPALTGLLVALACAAYALAEASGPLAAALGG
;
A
#
# COMPACT_ATOMS: atom_id res chain seq x y z
N MET A 1 5.62 -19.86 19.01
CA MET A 1 6.40 -19.94 17.75
C MET A 1 6.97 -18.55 17.50
N THR A 2 8.27 -18.43 17.26
CA THR A 2 8.88 -17.12 16.98
C THR A 2 8.72 -16.75 15.50
N ASP A 3 8.92 -15.47 15.15
CA ASP A 3 8.88 -15.02 13.75
C ASP A 3 9.95 -15.68 12.88
N ARG A 4 11.10 -16.01 13.49
CA ARG A 4 12.19 -16.75 12.81
C ARG A 4 11.77 -18.17 12.48
N ASP A 5 11.12 -18.86 13.42
CA ASP A 5 10.58 -20.21 13.18
C ASP A 5 9.51 -20.18 12.09
N LEU A 6 8.58 -19.23 12.18
CA LEU A 6 7.53 -19.04 11.19
C LEU A 6 8.08 -18.72 9.81
N LEU A 7 9.07 -17.84 9.69
CA LEU A 7 9.73 -17.53 8.41
C LEU A 7 10.38 -18.78 7.81
N HIS A 8 11.13 -19.53 8.62
CA HIS A 8 11.78 -20.75 8.16
C HIS A 8 10.76 -21.77 7.62
N ASP A 9 9.66 -21.96 8.35
CA ASP A 9 8.59 -22.88 7.96
C ASP A 9 7.89 -22.46 6.67
N LEU A 10 7.59 -21.16 6.52
CA LEU A 10 6.95 -20.62 5.32
C LEU A 10 7.86 -20.66 4.09
N CYS A 11 9.17 -20.56 4.28
CA CYS A 11 10.17 -20.68 3.21
C CYS A 11 10.44 -22.14 2.80
N SER A 12 10.07 -23.11 3.65
CA SER A 12 10.32 -24.53 3.42
C SER A 12 9.22 -25.16 2.56
N ASP A 13 9.60 -25.76 1.42
CA ASP A 13 8.66 -26.48 0.55
C ASP A 13 8.14 -27.79 1.17
N ARG A 14 8.67 -28.19 2.34
CA ARG A 14 8.25 -29.39 3.07
C ARG A 14 6.93 -29.23 3.82
N VAL A 15 6.52 -28.00 4.14
CA VAL A 15 5.29 -27.74 4.89
C VAL A 15 4.11 -27.68 3.90
N PRO A 16 3.06 -28.51 4.08
CA PRO A 16 1.89 -28.44 3.25
C PRO A 16 1.26 -27.05 3.24
N SER A 17 0.68 -26.68 2.10
CA SER A 17 0.10 -25.36 1.90
C SER A 17 -0.92 -24.92 2.94
N ALA A 18 -1.78 -25.83 3.38
CA ALA A 18 -2.81 -25.56 4.38
C ALA A 18 -2.19 -25.18 5.73
N GLU A 19 -1.21 -25.97 6.18
CA GLU A 19 -0.55 -25.80 7.47
C GLU A 19 0.26 -24.49 7.53
N ALA A 20 0.90 -24.11 6.43
CA ALA A 20 1.57 -22.80 6.32
C ALA A 20 0.59 -21.63 6.54
N TYR A 21 -0.61 -21.70 5.98
CA TYR A 21 -1.63 -20.66 6.18
C TYR A 21 -2.25 -20.69 7.57
N GLU A 22 -2.44 -21.86 8.17
CA GLU A 22 -2.89 -21.99 9.55
C GLU A 22 -1.91 -21.33 10.51
N ARG A 23 -0.61 -21.58 10.35
CA ARG A 23 0.45 -20.96 11.15
C ARG A 23 0.47 -19.44 11.04
N LEU A 24 0.30 -18.89 9.84
CA LEU A 24 0.17 -17.44 9.63
C LEU A 24 -1.09 -16.87 10.30
N LEU A 25 -2.22 -17.55 10.16
CA LEU A 25 -3.48 -17.13 10.79
C LEU A 25 -3.41 -17.18 12.31
N ASP A 26 -2.73 -18.18 12.87
CA ASP A 26 -2.60 -18.35 14.30
C ASP A 26 -1.68 -17.30 14.92
N ALA A 27 -0.61 -16.93 14.20
CA ALA A 27 0.33 -15.91 14.67
C ALA A 27 -0.15 -14.47 14.44
N TYR A 28 -0.74 -14.18 13.27
CA TYR A 28 -1.00 -12.81 12.81
C TYR A 28 -2.45 -12.54 12.38
N GLY A 29 -3.31 -13.56 12.34
CA GLY A 29 -4.63 -13.46 11.73
C GLY A 29 -5.56 -12.42 12.37
N GLU A 30 -5.59 -12.33 13.70
CA GLU A 30 -6.45 -11.36 14.40
C GLU A 30 -5.99 -9.92 14.16
N GLU A 31 -4.70 -9.67 14.31
CA GLU A 31 -4.06 -8.36 14.14
C GLU A 31 -4.26 -7.84 12.70
N LEU A 32 -4.01 -8.69 11.69
CA LEU A 32 -4.20 -8.35 10.28
C LEU A 32 -5.68 -8.15 9.92
N TYR A 33 -6.57 -9.00 10.45
CA TYR A 33 -8.01 -8.84 10.23
C TYR A 33 -8.52 -7.52 10.80
N ARG A 34 -8.12 -7.18 12.04
CA ARG A 34 -8.47 -5.92 12.69
C ARG A 34 -8.00 -4.74 11.84
N ARG A 35 -6.76 -4.78 11.35
CA ARG A 35 -6.23 -3.76 10.44
C ARG A 35 -7.08 -3.63 9.16
N CYS A 36 -7.46 -4.74 8.53
CA CYS A 36 -8.29 -4.71 7.32
C CYS A 36 -9.68 -4.10 7.56
N VAL A 37 -10.31 -4.43 8.69
CA VAL A 37 -11.61 -3.85 9.08
C VAL A 37 -11.50 -2.35 9.32
N LEU A 38 -10.46 -1.90 10.04
CA LEU A 38 -10.20 -0.48 10.28
C LEU A 38 -9.93 0.29 8.99
N SER A 39 -9.27 -0.34 8.01
CA SER A 39 -9.04 0.27 6.71
C SER A 39 -10.33 0.35 5.88
N LEU A 40 -11.07 -0.74 5.75
CA LEU A 40 -12.14 -0.83 4.76
C LEU A 40 -13.51 -0.39 5.29
N CYS A 41 -13.70 -0.37 6.60
CA CYS A 41 -15.00 -0.20 7.25
C CYS A 41 -16.08 -1.21 6.76
N ASP A 42 -15.64 -2.33 6.16
CA ASP A 42 -16.46 -3.41 5.62
C ASP A 42 -15.83 -4.76 6.01
N ARG A 43 -16.58 -5.58 6.76
CA ARG A 43 -16.09 -6.87 7.27
C ARG A 43 -16.02 -7.96 6.21
N ASP A 44 -16.92 -7.94 5.23
CA ASP A 44 -16.92 -8.94 4.16
C ASP A 44 -15.77 -8.65 3.19
N ALA A 45 -15.54 -7.37 2.86
CA ALA A 45 -14.36 -6.94 2.14
C ALA A 45 -13.07 -7.25 2.94
N ALA A 46 -13.05 -7.00 4.26
CA ALA A 46 -11.88 -7.28 5.10
C ALA A 46 -11.51 -8.76 5.12
N HIS A 47 -12.49 -9.67 5.11
CA HIS A 47 -12.23 -11.10 5.02
C HIS A 47 -11.56 -11.49 3.70
N VAL A 48 -12.03 -10.94 2.58
CA VAL A 48 -11.43 -11.17 1.26
C VAL A 48 -10.01 -10.60 1.20
N VAL A 49 -9.81 -9.40 1.73
CA VAL A 49 -8.48 -8.76 1.77
C VAL A 49 -7.51 -9.50 2.68
N LEU A 50 -7.96 -10.04 3.82
CA LEU A 50 -7.12 -10.89 4.67
C LEU A 50 -6.68 -12.15 3.92
N ARG A 51 -7.59 -12.82 3.19
CA ARG A 51 -7.23 -13.96 2.36
C ARG A 51 -6.15 -13.59 1.34
N ASP A 52 -6.35 -12.49 0.64
CA ASP A 52 -5.42 -12.04 -0.41
C ASP A 52 -4.07 -11.63 0.17
N THR A 53 -4.06 -11.00 1.34
CA THR A 53 -2.86 -10.69 2.12
C THR A 53 -2.05 -11.94 2.41
N LEU A 54 -2.69 -12.99 2.90
CA LEU A 54 -2.01 -14.24 3.26
C LEU A 54 -1.47 -14.98 2.02
N ILE A 55 -2.20 -14.96 0.90
CA ILE A 55 -1.72 -15.50 -0.38
C ILE A 55 -0.50 -14.73 -0.87
N ALA A 56 -0.58 -13.39 -0.89
CA ALA A 56 0.51 -12.53 -1.32
C ALA A 56 1.74 -12.71 -0.41
N ALA A 57 1.53 -12.73 0.90
CA ALA A 57 2.58 -12.96 1.88
C ALA A 57 3.28 -14.29 1.60
N ARG A 58 2.55 -15.39 1.44
CA ARG A 58 3.17 -16.69 1.20
C ARG A 58 3.93 -16.75 -0.13
N ALA A 59 3.39 -16.16 -1.19
CA ALA A 59 4.06 -16.13 -2.49
C ALA A 59 5.38 -15.33 -2.45
N HIS A 60 5.46 -14.30 -1.61
CA HIS A 60 6.57 -13.35 -1.58
C HIS A 60 7.40 -13.42 -0.30
N ILE A 61 7.17 -14.41 0.57
CA ILE A 61 7.82 -14.52 1.88
C ILE A 61 9.35 -14.56 1.79
N ARG A 62 9.89 -15.13 0.71
CA ARG A 62 11.34 -15.20 0.44
C ARG A 62 11.98 -13.85 0.14
N ARG A 63 11.18 -12.80 -0.06
CA ARG A 63 11.66 -11.42 -0.25
C ARG A 63 11.91 -10.70 1.08
N LEU A 64 11.40 -11.22 2.20
CA LEU A 64 11.61 -10.64 3.52
C LEU A 64 13.09 -10.84 3.92
N PRO A 65 13.89 -9.76 4.07
CA PRO A 65 15.31 -9.89 4.39
C PRO A 65 15.57 -10.31 5.83
N ASP A 66 14.64 -10.05 6.75
CA ASP A 66 14.81 -10.24 8.19
C ASP A 66 13.51 -10.71 8.85
N ALA A 67 13.61 -11.80 9.60
CA ALA A 67 12.49 -12.36 10.37
C ALA A 67 11.97 -11.39 11.42
N ASP A 68 12.84 -10.56 12.01
CA ASP A 68 12.44 -9.63 13.07
C ASP A 68 11.55 -8.50 12.53
N ARG A 69 11.46 -8.36 11.19
CA ARG A 69 10.57 -7.42 10.48
C ARG A 69 9.29 -8.07 9.95
N MET A 70 9.03 -9.34 10.27
CA MET A 70 7.88 -10.09 9.75
C MET A 70 6.56 -9.38 10.01
N GLY A 71 6.31 -8.95 11.25
CA GLY A 71 5.07 -8.27 11.60
C GLY A 71 4.86 -6.98 10.80
N GLU A 72 5.87 -6.11 10.75
CA GLU A 72 5.84 -4.87 9.97
C GLU A 72 5.59 -5.13 8.48
N TRP A 73 6.26 -6.15 7.94
CA TRP A 73 6.14 -6.54 6.55
C TRP A 73 4.74 -7.07 6.22
N LEU A 74 4.17 -7.93 7.06
CA LEU A 74 2.80 -8.44 6.89
C LEU A 74 1.78 -7.31 6.95
N HIS A 75 1.98 -6.32 7.83
CA HIS A 75 1.14 -5.13 7.88
C HIS A 75 1.23 -4.30 6.60
N ALA A 76 2.43 -4.11 6.05
CA ALA A 76 2.62 -3.41 4.78
C ALA A 76 1.95 -4.15 3.61
N VAL A 77 2.03 -5.48 3.58
CA VAL A 77 1.31 -6.31 2.59
C VAL A 77 -0.20 -6.11 2.72
N ALA A 78 -0.73 -6.17 3.96
CA ALA A 78 -2.15 -5.96 4.22
C ALA A 78 -2.63 -4.56 3.79
N GLU A 79 -1.82 -3.54 4.04
CA GLU A 79 -2.12 -2.16 3.63
C GLU A 79 -2.15 -2.02 2.10
N SER A 80 -1.16 -2.60 1.39
CA SER A 80 -1.16 -2.68 -0.07
C SER A 80 -2.44 -3.34 -0.60
N GLU A 81 -2.87 -4.46 0.00
CA GLU A 81 -4.09 -5.16 -0.41
C GLU A 81 -5.37 -4.37 -0.11
N CYS A 82 -5.43 -3.66 1.03
CA CYS A 82 -6.51 -2.73 1.34
C CYS A 82 -6.59 -1.60 0.31
N LEU A 83 -5.45 -0.99 -0.06
CA LEU A 83 -5.40 0.07 -1.06
C LEU A 83 -5.88 -0.42 -2.43
N ARG A 84 -5.44 -1.60 -2.86
CA ARG A 84 -5.93 -2.22 -4.11
C ARG A 84 -7.44 -2.47 -4.08
N ARG A 85 -7.97 -2.94 -2.94
CA ARG A 85 -9.42 -3.15 -2.77
C ARG A 85 -10.18 -1.83 -2.90
N ARG A 86 -9.75 -0.78 -2.19
CA ARG A 86 -10.37 0.55 -2.31
C ARG A 86 -10.31 1.09 -3.74
N ALA A 87 -9.18 0.95 -4.44
CA ALA A 87 -9.07 1.37 -5.83
C ALA A 87 -10.04 0.62 -6.77
N ARG A 88 -10.27 -0.68 -6.54
CA ARG A 88 -11.31 -1.44 -7.24
C ARG A 88 -12.71 -0.99 -6.88
N ASP A 89 -12.99 -0.77 -5.60
CA ASP A 89 -14.32 -0.38 -5.12
C ASP A 89 -14.68 1.04 -5.57
N HIS A 90 -13.74 1.98 -5.61
CA HIS A 90 -13.93 3.29 -6.25
C HIS A 90 -14.30 3.18 -7.73
N ARG A 91 -13.78 2.17 -8.44
CA ARG A 91 -14.16 1.86 -9.83
C ARG A 91 -15.52 1.17 -9.92
N LEU A 92 -15.99 0.54 -8.85
CA LEU A 92 -17.18 -0.31 -8.80
C LEU A 92 -18.34 0.26 -7.97
N ALA A 93 -18.21 1.46 -7.40
CA ALA A 93 -19.12 1.99 -6.38
C ALA A 93 -20.61 1.99 -6.79
N ARG A 94 -21.30 0.90 -6.43
CA ARG A 94 -22.72 0.82 -6.05
C ARG A 94 -22.88 -0.35 -5.06
N GLU A 95 -23.55 -0.02 -3.95
CA GLU A 95 -24.10 -0.88 -2.88
C GLU A 95 -23.19 -1.42 -1.77
N TRP A 96 -23.66 -1.23 -0.52
CA TRP A 96 -23.02 -1.54 0.77
C TRP A 96 -23.84 -2.62 1.49
N ALA A 97 -23.18 -3.63 2.07
CA ALA A 97 -23.76 -4.53 3.08
C ALA A 97 -22.80 -4.78 4.28
N LEU A 98 -23.36 -5.08 5.46
CA LEU A 98 -22.70 -5.47 6.73
C LEU A 98 -23.59 -6.54 7.44
N PRO A 99 -23.14 -7.36 8.42
CA PRO A 99 -21.83 -8.03 8.64
C PRO A 99 -21.90 -9.55 9.01
N VAL A 100 -20.76 -10.26 9.08
CA VAL A 100 -20.57 -11.62 9.67
C VAL A 100 -19.53 -11.68 10.81
N ASN A 101 -19.69 -12.69 11.70
CA ASN A 101 -18.90 -13.05 12.89
C ASN A 101 -17.48 -13.61 12.60
N ILE A 102 -16.48 -13.20 13.41
CA ILE A 102 -15.03 -13.53 13.34
C ILE A 102 -14.73 -15.04 13.33
N ALA A 103 -15.48 -15.89 14.03
CA ALA A 103 -15.22 -17.33 14.03
C ALA A 103 -15.48 -17.97 12.65
N LEU A 104 -16.44 -17.43 11.89
CA LEU A 104 -16.75 -17.87 10.53
C LEU A 104 -15.67 -17.44 9.52
N VAL A 105 -14.95 -16.34 9.82
CA VAL A 105 -13.87 -15.81 9.00
C VAL A 105 -12.72 -16.83 8.93
N ARG A 106 -12.27 -17.39 10.05
CA ARG A 106 -11.16 -18.37 10.05
C ARG A 106 -11.49 -19.59 9.19
N ALA A 107 -12.65 -20.20 9.42
CA ALA A 107 -13.09 -21.38 8.66
C ALA A 107 -13.25 -21.07 7.16
N ARG A 108 -13.78 -19.90 6.81
CA ARG A 108 -13.98 -19.49 5.41
C ARG A 108 -12.66 -19.14 4.71
N VAL A 109 -11.69 -18.52 5.41
CA VAL A 109 -10.35 -18.24 4.84
C VAL A 109 -9.66 -19.57 4.57
N LEU A 110 -9.58 -20.45 5.59
CA LEU A 110 -8.89 -21.73 5.46
C LEU A 110 -9.49 -22.62 4.36
N LYS A 111 -10.82 -22.77 4.34
CA LYS A 111 -11.52 -23.52 3.27
C LYS A 111 -11.25 -22.92 1.88
N GLY A 112 -11.12 -21.60 1.78
CA GLY A 112 -10.87 -20.88 0.53
C GLY A 112 -9.40 -20.71 0.15
N MET A 113 -8.46 -21.27 0.91
CA MET A 113 -7.01 -21.09 0.68
C MET A 113 -6.32 -22.40 0.32
N ALA A 114 -6.74 -23.49 0.96
CA ALA A 114 -6.12 -24.80 0.84
C ALA A 114 -6.68 -25.67 -0.31
N ALA A 115 -7.79 -25.26 -0.94
CA ALA A 115 -8.44 -26.05 -1.98
C ALA A 115 -7.67 -25.99 -3.32
N PRO A 116 -7.49 -27.11 -4.04
CA PRO A 116 -6.80 -27.13 -5.35
C PRO A 116 -7.49 -26.28 -6.43
N GLU A 117 -8.81 -26.12 -6.33
CA GLU A 117 -9.61 -25.36 -7.30
C GLU A 117 -9.27 -23.86 -7.25
N LEU A 118 -8.57 -23.42 -6.20
CA LEU A 118 -8.17 -22.04 -5.99
C LEU A 118 -6.74 -21.76 -6.45
N ASP A 119 -6.04 -22.71 -7.06
CA ASP A 119 -4.67 -22.54 -7.57
C ASP A 119 -4.57 -21.35 -8.54
N GLY A 120 -5.52 -21.23 -9.47
CA GLY A 120 -5.58 -20.09 -10.39
C GLY A 120 -5.84 -18.76 -9.69
N TYR A 121 -6.67 -18.76 -8.64
CA TYR A 121 -6.90 -17.56 -7.82
C TYR A 121 -5.63 -17.15 -7.06
N ARG A 122 -4.93 -18.12 -6.47
CA ARG A 122 -3.67 -17.86 -5.75
C ARG A 122 -2.59 -17.35 -6.70
N ALA A 123 -2.47 -17.94 -7.88
CA ALA A 123 -1.56 -17.46 -8.91
C ALA A 123 -1.88 -16.02 -9.34
N HIS A 124 -3.17 -15.69 -9.52
CA HIS A 124 -3.59 -14.33 -9.84
C HIS A 124 -3.23 -13.33 -8.74
N VAL A 125 -3.52 -13.65 -7.47
CA VAL A 125 -3.20 -12.78 -6.32
C VAL A 125 -1.70 -12.62 -6.16
N ALA A 126 -0.94 -13.71 -6.29
CA ALA A 126 0.52 -13.69 -6.22
C ALA A 126 1.13 -12.79 -7.30
N ALA A 127 0.66 -12.94 -8.55
CA ALA A 127 1.15 -12.17 -9.69
C ALA A 127 0.83 -10.67 -9.55
N ARG A 128 -0.40 -10.30 -9.14
CA ARG A 128 -0.76 -8.88 -8.98
C ARG A 128 -0.08 -8.19 -7.79
N ALA A 129 0.50 -8.97 -6.87
CA ALA A 129 1.21 -8.49 -5.69
C ALA A 129 2.73 -8.41 -5.91
N ASP A 130 3.23 -8.46 -7.14
CA ASP A 130 4.67 -8.59 -7.46
C ASP A 130 5.53 -7.32 -7.27
N ASN A 131 4.92 -6.15 -7.06
CA ASN A 131 5.61 -4.87 -6.91
C ASN A 131 6.21 -4.68 -5.51
N PHE A 132 7.38 -5.26 -5.26
CA PHE A 132 8.17 -5.06 -4.03
C PHE A 132 9.44 -4.26 -4.30
N GLY A 133 9.82 -3.40 -3.35
CA GLY A 133 11.07 -2.66 -3.35
C GLY A 133 12.29 -3.55 -3.10
N ARG A 134 13.48 -2.95 -3.19
CA ARG A 134 14.76 -3.64 -2.92
C ARG A 134 14.92 -4.09 -1.47
N ASP A 135 14.20 -3.44 -0.57
CA ASP A 135 14.12 -3.77 0.86
C ASP A 135 13.18 -4.94 1.15
N GLY A 136 12.51 -5.47 0.11
CA GLY A 136 11.56 -6.56 0.25
C GLY A 136 10.19 -6.13 0.71
N PHE A 137 9.89 -4.83 0.84
CA PHE A 137 8.56 -4.31 1.23
C PHE A 137 7.70 -3.99 0.01
N PRO A 138 6.36 -4.10 0.09
CA PRO A 138 5.48 -3.71 -1.00
C PRO A 138 5.71 -2.24 -1.37
N ALA A 139 5.98 -1.98 -2.64
CA ALA A 139 6.07 -0.62 -3.14
C ALA A 139 4.65 -0.08 -3.39
N PRO A 140 4.41 1.24 -3.20
CA PRO A 140 3.11 1.83 -3.49
C PRO A 140 2.71 1.55 -4.95
N PRO A 141 1.41 1.42 -5.24
CA PRO A 141 0.95 1.23 -6.61
C PRO A 141 1.48 2.37 -7.48
N SER A 142 2.15 2.04 -8.58
CA SER A 142 2.61 3.02 -9.56
C SER A 142 1.39 3.73 -10.15
N GLU A 143 1.14 4.98 -9.73
CA GLU A 143 0.10 5.83 -10.32
C GLU A 143 0.36 5.94 -11.83
N PRO A 144 -0.53 5.43 -12.70
CA PRO A 144 -0.35 5.55 -14.13
C PRO A 144 -0.70 6.99 -14.53
N GLY A 145 0.31 7.87 -14.56
CA GLY A 145 0.16 9.23 -15.09
C GLY A 145 0.66 10.38 -14.21
N GLY A 146 1.36 10.11 -13.11
CA GLY A 146 2.10 11.17 -12.42
C GLY A 146 3.35 11.54 -13.21
N ARG A 147 3.28 12.58 -14.05
CA ARG A 147 4.49 13.26 -14.54
C ARG A 147 5.24 13.69 -13.29
N ASN A 148 6.28 12.96 -12.90
CA ASN A 148 7.24 13.44 -11.93
C ASN A 148 7.73 14.77 -12.50
N LEU A 149 7.24 15.90 -11.99
CA LEU A 149 7.89 17.16 -12.27
C LEU A 149 9.31 16.97 -11.74
N PRO A 150 10.34 17.02 -12.60
CA PRO A 150 11.69 16.89 -12.10
C PRO A 150 11.90 17.97 -11.05
N CYS A 151 12.49 17.59 -9.92
CA CYS A 151 12.77 18.45 -8.74
C CYS A 151 13.56 19.74 -9.10
N ALA A 152 13.99 19.88 -10.35
CA ALA A 152 14.65 21.04 -10.94
C ALA A 152 13.73 22.20 -11.37
N LEU A 153 12.40 22.09 -11.33
CA LEU A 153 11.49 23.19 -11.74
C LEU A 153 11.15 24.20 -10.62
N VAL A 154 11.33 23.81 -9.36
CA VAL A 154 11.13 24.71 -8.19
C VAL A 154 12.12 25.88 -8.17
N PRO A 155 13.44 25.71 -8.42
CA PRO A 155 14.38 26.84 -8.43
C PRO A 155 14.19 27.78 -9.64
N ALA A 156 13.70 27.29 -10.78
CA ALA A 156 13.49 28.11 -11.96
C ALA A 156 12.34 29.11 -11.79
N LEU A 157 11.23 28.66 -11.19
CA LEU A 157 10.06 29.49 -10.90
C LEU A 157 10.36 30.55 -9.83
N THR A 158 11.12 30.20 -8.80
CA THR A 158 11.56 31.16 -7.78
C THR A 158 12.52 32.20 -8.35
N GLY A 159 13.47 31.79 -9.19
CA GLY A 159 14.37 32.73 -9.88
C GLY A 159 13.61 33.74 -10.77
N LEU A 160 12.60 33.28 -11.51
CA LEU A 160 11.77 34.15 -12.34
C LEU A 160 10.93 35.14 -11.50
N LEU A 161 10.35 34.68 -10.39
CA LEU A 161 9.59 35.53 -9.47
C LEU A 161 10.45 36.63 -8.84
N VAL A 162 11.67 36.29 -8.42
CA VAL A 162 12.64 37.26 -7.87
C VAL A 162 13.06 38.28 -8.94
N ALA A 163 13.35 37.83 -10.16
CA ALA A 163 13.72 38.72 -11.26
C ALA A 163 12.59 39.72 -11.60
N LEU A 164 11.33 39.26 -11.65
CA LEU A 164 10.17 40.11 -11.87
C LEU A 164 9.96 41.12 -10.73
N ALA A 165 10.15 40.70 -9.48
CA ALA A 165 10.08 41.60 -8.33
C ALA A 165 11.17 42.68 -8.36
N CYS A 166 12.41 42.32 -8.71
CA CYS A 166 13.50 43.27 -8.88
C CYS A 166 13.25 44.26 -10.03
N ALA A 167 12.72 43.78 -11.17
CA ALA A 167 12.38 44.64 -12.29
C ALA A 167 11.25 45.62 -11.91
N ALA A 168 10.22 45.16 -11.20
CA ALA A 168 9.15 46.02 -10.70
C ALA A 168 9.66 47.07 -9.71
N TYR A 169 10.57 46.70 -8.81
CA TYR A 169 11.20 47.65 -7.88
C TYR A 169 12.03 48.72 -8.61
N ALA A 170 12.84 48.32 -9.58
CA ALA A 170 13.64 49.26 -10.38
C ALA A 170 12.77 50.23 -11.19
N LEU A 171 11.64 49.77 -11.72
CA LEU A 171 10.68 50.62 -12.43
C LEU A 171 9.93 51.58 -11.48
N ALA A 172 9.65 51.17 -10.24
CA ALA A 172 9.09 52.02 -9.20
C ALA A 172 10.09 53.10 -8.74
N GLU A 173 11.38 52.77 -8.65
CA GLU A 173 12.43 53.75 -8.33
C GLU A 173 12.61 54.79 -9.46
N ALA A 174 12.58 54.33 -10.71
CA ALA A 174 12.71 55.19 -11.89
C ALA A 174 11.51 56.12 -12.13
N SER A 175 10.36 55.84 -11.50
CA SER A 175 9.16 56.70 -11.54
C SER A 175 9.10 57.72 -10.39
N GLY A 176 10.00 57.62 -9.40
CA GLY A 176 10.16 58.59 -8.31
C GLY A 176 10.60 60.01 -8.72
N PRO A 177 11.48 60.24 -9.73
CA PRO A 177 11.97 61.59 -10.01
C PRO A 177 11.01 62.46 -10.83
N LEU A 178 9.95 61.91 -11.43
CA LEU A 178 8.96 62.69 -12.19
C LEU A 178 7.87 63.33 -11.31
N ALA A 179 7.68 62.87 -10.07
CA ALA A 179 6.72 63.46 -9.13
C ALA A 179 7.24 64.74 -8.45
N ALA A 180 8.57 64.97 -8.45
CA ALA A 180 9.17 66.16 -7.84
C ALA A 180 9.21 67.40 -8.76
N ALA A 181 8.90 67.26 -10.06
CA ALA A 181 9.03 68.34 -11.06
C ALA A 181 7.70 69.02 -11.44
N LEU A 182 6.56 68.61 -10.87
CA LEU A 182 5.24 69.22 -11.13
C LEU A 182 4.57 69.80 -9.88
N GLY A 183 5.33 69.98 -8.80
CA GLY A 183 4.85 70.51 -7.51
C GLY A 183 5.72 71.63 -6.94
N GLY A 184 6.16 72.56 -7.79
CA GLY A 184 6.90 73.78 -7.40
C GLY A 184 6.48 74.97 -8.24
#